data_AF-A0A6I0DXK9-F1
#
_entry.id   AF-A0A6I0DXK9-F1
#
_cell.length_a   1.000
_cell.length_b   1.000
_cell.length_c   1.000
_cell.angle_alpha   90.00
_cell.angle_beta   90.00
_cell.angle_gamma   90.00
#
_symmetry.space_group_name_H-M   'P 1'
#
loop_
_entity.id
_entity.type
_entity.pdbx_description
1 polymer ?
#
loop_
_entity_poly.entity_id
_entity_poly.type
_entity_poly.pdbx_seq_one_letter_code
_entity_poly.pdbx_strand_id
1 'polypeptide(L)'
;MKRVCCFSLLLLLFVVLSNCVPDRDQLEANDLSCEYFSNPLGVESASPMLGWKIYSPKNGMLQTAYRILVADEPDLLTEEKATCWD
;
A
#
# COMPACT_ATOMS: atom_id res chain seq x y z
N MET A 1 -17.37 34.66 33.97
CA MET A 1 -15.90 34.46 33.80
C MET A 1 -15.47 32.99 33.96
N LYS A 2 -15.82 32.28 35.05
CA LYS A 2 -15.46 30.85 35.27
C LYS A 2 -16.00 29.86 34.20
N ARG A 3 -17.22 30.10 33.68
CA ARG A 3 -17.88 29.26 32.65
C ARG A 3 -17.23 29.35 31.26
N VAL A 4 -16.70 30.52 30.90
CA VAL A 4 -16.00 30.75 29.62
C VAL A 4 -14.62 30.09 29.64
N CYS A 5 -13.93 30.13 30.79
CA CYS A 5 -12.66 29.43 30.99
C CYS A 5 -12.84 27.90 30.90
N CYS A 6 -13.93 27.36 31.47
CA CYS A 6 -14.25 25.93 31.41
C CYS A 6 -14.56 25.46 29.97
N PHE A 7 -15.31 26.26 29.20
CA PHE A 7 -15.61 25.95 27.80
C PHE A 7 -14.37 26.00 26.91
N SER A 8 -13.48 26.98 27.14
CA SER A 8 -12.19 27.07 26.46
C SER A 8 -11.27 25.88 26.80
N LEU A 9 -11.29 25.40 28.05
CA LEU A 9 -10.50 24.24 28.48
C LEU A 9 -11.01 22.93 27.85
N LEU A 10 -12.34 22.77 27.78
CA LEU A 10 -12.98 21.63 27.12
C LEU A 10 -12.72 21.60 25.62
N LEU A 11 -12.71 22.76 24.96
CA LEU A 11 -12.44 22.87 23.52
C LEU A 11 -10.97 22.57 23.19
N LEU A 12 -10.04 23.02 24.04
CA LEU A 12 -8.62 22.63 23.97
C LEU A 12 -8.41 21.13 24.19
N LEU A 13 -9.09 20.53 25.17
CA LEU A 13 -9.01 19.10 25.44
C LEU A 13 -9.53 18.26 24.26
N PHE A 14 -10.62 18.69 23.63
CA PHE A 14 -11.20 18.01 22.47
C PHE A 14 -10.23 18.04 21.27
N VAL A 15 -9.57 19.17 21.01
CA VAL A 15 -8.57 19.30 19.92
C VAL A 15 -7.36 18.38 20.15
N VAL A 16 -6.90 18.22 21.40
CA VAL A 16 -5.76 17.32 21.72
C VAL A 16 -6.13 15.85 21.49
N LEU A 17 -7.38 15.46 21.79
CA LEU A 17 -7.84 14.08 21.64
C LEU A 17 -8.16 13.68 20.20
N SER A 18 -8.47 14.62 19.30
CA SER A 18 -8.82 14.33 17.90
C SER A 18 -7.63 14.01 16.98
N ASN A 19 -6.38 14.14 17.44
CA ASN A 19 -5.18 13.99 16.60
C ASN A 19 -4.54 12.58 16.62
N CYS A 20 -5.28 11.54 16.99
CA CYS A 20 -4.77 10.18 16.87
C CYS A 20 -4.81 9.73 15.40
N VAL A 21 -3.74 10.04 14.65
CA VAL A 21 -3.54 9.51 13.30
C VAL A 21 -2.98 8.10 13.45
N PRO A 22 -3.66 7.05 12.95
CA PRO A 22 -3.06 5.72 12.91
C PRO A 22 -1.83 5.75 12.02
N ASP A 23 -0.70 5.25 12.55
CA ASP A 23 0.51 5.01 11.80
C ASP A 23 0.19 3.99 10.71
N ARG A 24 -0.01 4.46 9.47
CA ARG A 24 -0.23 3.56 8.34
C ARG A 24 1.10 2.86 8.12
N ASP A 25 1.12 1.54 8.32
CA ASP A 25 2.26 0.72 7.93
C ASP A 25 2.53 0.97 6.44
N GLN A 26 3.60 1.71 6.17
CA GLN A 26 4.05 1.98 4.81
C GLN A 26 4.73 0.70 4.30
N LEU A 27 3.91 -0.24 3.84
CA LEU A 27 4.32 -1.47 3.22
C LEU A 27 4.20 -1.32 1.72
N GLU A 28 5.33 -1.42 1.04
CA GLU A 28 5.43 -1.19 -0.41
C GLU A 28 6.04 -2.41 -1.09
N ALA A 29 5.42 -2.84 -2.19
CA ALA A 29 6.03 -3.79 -3.11
C ALA A 29 6.91 -3.02 -4.10
N ASN A 30 8.22 -3.24 -4.04
CA ASN A 30 9.24 -2.58 -4.84
C ASN A 30 10.08 -3.61 -5.60
N ASP A 31 10.98 -3.14 -6.47
CA ASP A 31 11.87 -3.98 -7.29
C ASP A 31 11.12 -5.11 -8.01
N LEU A 32 10.04 -4.74 -8.72
CA LEU A 32 9.25 -5.68 -9.52
C LEU A 32 10.12 -6.31 -10.62
N SER A 33 9.98 -7.63 -10.78
CA SER A 33 10.72 -8.41 -11.77
C SER A 33 9.87 -9.50 -12.39
N CYS A 34 10.19 -9.83 -13.64
CA CYS A 34 9.67 -10.97 -14.38
C CYS A 34 10.87 -11.74 -14.94
N GLU A 35 10.93 -13.05 -14.71
CA GLU A 35 12.10 -13.88 -15.08
C GLU A 35 13.43 -13.30 -14.55
N TYR A 36 13.41 -12.75 -13.33
CA TYR A 36 14.56 -12.09 -12.68
C TYR A 36 15.02 -10.76 -13.33
N PHE A 37 14.33 -10.26 -14.34
CA PHE A 37 14.65 -8.99 -15.01
C PHE A 37 13.60 -7.91 -14.70
N SER A 38 14.02 -6.64 -14.70
CA SER A 38 13.11 -5.50 -14.61
C SER A 38 12.60 -5.12 -16.00
N ASN A 39 11.27 -5.07 -16.17
CA ASN A 39 10.59 -4.74 -17.43
C ASN A 39 11.17 -5.45 -18.67
N PRO A 40 11.30 -6.80 -18.67
CA PRO A 40 11.86 -7.53 -19.79
C PRO A 40 10.97 -7.41 -21.04
N LEU A 41 11.60 -7.51 -22.20
CA LEU A 41 10.93 -7.64 -23.50
C LEU A 41 11.12 -9.06 -24.02
N GLY A 42 10.09 -9.63 -24.64
CA GLY A 42 10.16 -10.97 -25.26
C GLY A 42 10.17 -12.11 -24.25
N VAL A 43 9.31 -12.06 -23.23
CA VAL A 43 9.11 -13.19 -22.31
C VAL A 43 8.37 -14.31 -23.03
N GLU A 44 9.06 -15.42 -23.31
CA GLU A 44 8.48 -16.58 -24.02
C GLU A 44 7.93 -17.66 -23.07
N SER A 45 8.23 -17.56 -21.78
CA SER A 45 7.74 -18.51 -20.77
C SER A 45 6.21 -18.41 -20.68
N ALA A 46 5.51 -19.54 -20.86
CA ALA A 46 4.05 -19.61 -20.71
C ALA A 46 3.58 -19.42 -19.26
N SER A 47 4.49 -19.51 -18.29
CA SER A 47 4.20 -19.31 -16.86
C SER A 47 5.37 -18.55 -16.24
N PRO A 48 5.49 -17.25 -16.53
CA PRO A 48 6.65 -16.49 -16.16
C PRO A 48 6.77 -16.31 -14.65
N MET A 49 7.99 -16.35 -14.13
CA MET A 49 8.23 -16.13 -12.71
C MET A 49 8.16 -14.64 -12.36
N LEU A 50 7.19 -14.27 -11.52
CA LEU A 50 7.01 -12.91 -11.03
C LEU A 50 7.65 -12.73 -9.66
N GLY A 51 8.35 -11.62 -9.44
CA GLY A 51 9.04 -11.33 -8.18
C GLY A 51 8.91 -9.87 -7.76
N TRP A 52 8.89 -9.65 -6.45
CA TRP A 52 8.89 -8.33 -5.82
C TRP A 52 9.64 -8.39 -4.49
N LYS A 53 10.01 -7.23 -3.96
CA LYS A 53 10.52 -7.07 -2.59
C LYS A 53 9.52 -6.27 -1.77
N ILE A 54 9.41 -6.62 -0.50
CA ILE A 54 8.60 -5.86 0.45
C ILE A 54 9.51 -4.88 1.19
N TYR A 55 9.21 -3.59 1.08
CA TYR A 55 9.81 -2.55 1.90
C TYR A 55 8.89 -2.22 3.08
N SER A 56 9.48 -2.06 4.27
CA SER A 56 8.79 -1.66 5.49
C SER A 56 9.74 -0.89 6.41
N PRO A 57 9.28 0.17 7.10
CA PRO A 57 10.07 0.87 8.11
C PRO A 57 10.20 0.06 9.42
N LYS A 58 9.41 -1.00 9.60
CA LYS A 58 9.38 -1.85 10.80
C LYS A 58 10.07 -3.19 10.55
N ASN A 59 10.84 -3.64 11.56
CA ASN A 59 11.45 -4.97 11.59
C ASN A 59 10.43 -6.06 11.93
N GLY A 60 10.73 -7.30 11.52
CA GLY A 60 9.90 -8.46 11.85
C GLY A 60 8.60 -8.57 11.05
N MET A 61 8.48 -7.81 9.97
CA MET A 61 7.34 -7.90 9.06
C MET A 61 7.39 -9.19 8.23
N LEU A 62 6.21 -9.77 8.03
CA LEU A 62 6.01 -10.96 7.21
C LEU A 62 4.89 -10.68 6.21
N GLN A 63 5.10 -11.09 4.96
CA GLN A 63 4.06 -11.09 3.95
C GLN A 63 3.12 -12.29 4.19
N THR A 64 1.82 -12.03 4.40
CA THR A 64 0.80 -13.06 4.64
C THR A 64 -0.04 -13.38 3.42
N ALA A 65 -0.15 -12.45 2.47
CA ALA A 65 -0.92 -12.58 1.25
C ALA A 65 -0.31 -11.75 0.11
N TYR A 66 -0.76 -12.01 -1.11
CA TYR A 66 -0.49 -11.21 -2.29
C TYR A 66 -1.70 -11.25 -3.23
N ARG A 67 -1.76 -10.28 -4.14
CA ARG A 67 -2.65 -10.23 -5.29
C ARG A 67 -1.85 -9.66 -6.45
N ILE A 68 -1.96 -10.25 -7.63
CA ILE A 68 -1.21 -9.85 -8.81
C ILE A 68 -2.21 -9.52 -9.89
N LEU A 69 -2.14 -8.30 -10.41
CA LEU A 69 -2.97 -7.87 -11.54
C LEU A 69 -2.11 -7.85 -12.80
N VAL A 70 -2.61 -8.47 -13.88
CA VAL A 70 -1.99 -8.45 -15.19
C VAL A 70 -3.02 -7.96 -16.21
N ALA A 71 -2.64 -6.97 -17.00
CA ALA A 71 -3.48 -6.39 -18.04
C ALA A 71 -2.65 -6.04 -19.28
N ASP A 72 -3.32 -5.95 -20.43
CA ASP A 72 -2.68 -5.59 -21.70
C ASP A 72 -2.27 -4.11 -21.75
N GLU A 73 -3.00 -3.24 -21.04
CA GLU A 73 -2.80 -1.80 -21.02
C GLU A 73 -2.73 -1.26 -19.58
N PRO A 74 -1.90 -0.25 -19.29
CA PRO A 74 -1.73 0.29 -17.94
C PRO A 74 -3.04 0.80 -17.30
N ASP A 75 -3.92 1.43 -18.08
CA ASP A 75 -5.19 2.00 -17.60
C ASP A 75 -6.21 0.92 -17.16
N LEU A 76 -5.93 -0.35 -17.48
CA LEU A 76 -6.75 -1.52 -17.12
C LEU A 76 -6.25 -2.23 -15.86
N LEU A 77 -5.08 -1.85 -15.30
CA LEU A 77 -4.52 -2.41 -14.06
C LEU A 77 -5.30 -1.94 -12.82
N THR A 78 -6.55 -2.38 -12.75
CA THR A 78 -7.49 -2.16 -11.64
C THR A 78 -8.18 -3.47 -11.30
N GLU A 79 -8.63 -3.61 -10.06
CA GLU A 79 -9.25 -4.83 -9.53
C GLU A 79 -10.46 -5.31 -10.34
N GLU A 80 -11.14 -4.41 -11.05
CA GLU A 80 -12.35 -4.75 -11.81
C GLU A 80 -12.08 -4.95 -13.32
N LYS A 81 -10.88 -4.60 -13.81
CA LYS A 81 -10.61 -4.52 -15.25
C LYS A 81 -9.37 -5.28 -15.72
N ALA A 82 -8.58 -5.86 -14.82
CA ALA A 82 -7.41 -6.63 -15.22
C ALA A 82 -7.80 -7.73 -16.21
N THR A 83 -7.30 -7.64 -17.45
CA THR A 83 -7.78 -8.46 -18.57
C THR A 83 -7.15 -9.83 -18.62
N CYS A 84 -5.92 -9.97 -18.13
CA CYS A 84 -5.13 -11.18 -18.26
C CYS A 84 -5.20 -12.04 -16.99
N TRP A 85 -5.09 -11.43 -15.81
CA TRP A 85 -5.13 -12.14 -14.53
C TRP A 85 -5.44 -11.21 -13.36
N ASP A 86 -6.18 -11.74 -12.39
CA ASP A 86 -6.41 -11.25 -11.02
C ASP A 86 -6.40 -12.45 -10.04
#